data_AF-A0A246J2R0-F1
#
_entry.id   AF-A0A246J2R0-F1
#
_cell.length_a   1.000
_cell.length_b   1.000
_cell.length_c   1.000
_cell.angle_alpha   90.00
_cell.angle_beta   90.00
_cell.angle_gamma   90.00
#
_symmetry.space_group_name_H-M   'P 1'
#
loop_
_entity.id
_entity.type
_entity.pdbx_description
1 polymer ?
#
loop_
_entity_poly.entity_id
_entity_poly.type
_entity_poly.pdbx_seq_one_letter_code
_entity_poly.pdbx_strand_id
1 'polypeptide(L)'
;MDKLVIVHRGALRAKYGATALAKIDAALKALVTADKRRGIDTAVVPVDLASTMKAYAATAVPARPDARSLKTAIDALAKARNPHYFVLLGGPDVLPMVLLKNPAHGGELGDSDPVVPSDLPYACEGAYGTDPNRFLGPTRVVGRLPDLPAARKPDLLLQLIRAASRHKPLPRDAFLDSFGLSAEVWQASTRQSLTNTFGHADQLRLSPPGGPKWTKADLAPRMHFINCHGAEDMPEYYGQHGDDYPVSMRSALLRDRITAGTVVAAECCYGAQLFDPARADGQWPMALRYLADGACAFLGSTTVAYGPSEGNGSADLICQYFLQRVLAGASTGRALLEARQRFAGERTHLDPMDLKTLGQFYLVGDPSLQPVSAQAHALARTKAFKKAFATVEDRGVRGLRRERLEREGRNLARSLPRLKPSEAPPAPAVVAAVLPMLRESGLAPDRCERISYRIVGAPGHRSVHVYKGWVDRRLLALIATEQEGRLLHVRRMHAR
;
A
#
# COMPACT_ATOMS: atom_id res chain seq x y z
N MET A 1 -15.23 -20.95 1.65
CA MET A 1 -14.05 -20.28 2.19
C MET A 1 -13.87 -18.92 1.56
N ASP A 2 -14.04 -17.88 2.36
CA ASP A 2 -13.95 -16.48 1.93
C ASP A 2 -12.60 -15.87 2.30
N LYS A 3 -12.02 -16.25 3.43
CA LYS A 3 -10.78 -15.66 3.95
C LYS A 3 -9.78 -16.76 4.31
N LEU A 4 -8.55 -16.62 3.82
CA LEU A 4 -7.42 -17.45 4.23
C LEU A 4 -6.44 -16.62 5.06
N VAL A 5 -6.22 -17.01 6.31
CA VAL A 5 -5.15 -16.48 7.14
C VAL A 5 -3.92 -17.34 6.94
N ILE A 6 -2.94 -16.80 6.23
CA ILE A 6 -1.66 -17.44 5.91
C ILE A 6 -0.75 -17.31 7.11
N VAL A 7 -0.31 -18.44 7.67
CA VAL A 7 0.55 -18.48 8.85
C VAL A 7 1.68 -19.47 8.66
N HIS A 8 2.88 -19.10 9.09
CA HIS A 8 4.00 -20.03 9.21
C HIS A 8 4.24 -20.36 10.69
N ARG A 9 3.78 -21.53 11.14
CA ARG A 9 3.79 -21.91 12.57
C ARG A 9 5.21 -22.09 13.10
N GLY A 10 6.09 -22.70 12.31
CA GLY A 10 7.50 -22.92 12.64
C GLY A 10 8.24 -21.61 12.91
N ALA A 11 8.14 -20.63 12.01
CA ALA A 11 8.71 -19.29 12.18
C ALA A 11 8.13 -18.57 13.42
N LEU A 12 6.81 -18.58 13.63
CA LEU A 12 6.23 -18.00 14.85
C LEU A 12 6.68 -18.71 16.13
N ARG A 13 6.81 -20.04 16.10
CA ARG A 13 7.32 -20.83 17.24
C ARG A 13 8.79 -20.53 17.49
N ALA A 14 9.61 -20.38 16.45
CA ALA A 14 11.01 -20.02 16.57
C ALA A 14 11.16 -18.61 17.17
N LYS A 15 10.30 -17.67 16.76
CA LYS A 15 10.32 -16.28 17.23
C LYS A 15 9.84 -16.13 18.68
N TYR A 16 8.77 -16.82 19.06
CA TYR A 16 8.06 -16.57 20.34
C TYR A 16 8.00 -17.76 21.31
N GLY A 17 8.39 -18.95 20.88
CA GLY A 17 8.23 -20.19 21.64
C GLY A 17 6.83 -20.81 21.55
N ALA A 18 6.71 -22.05 22.03
CA ALA A 18 5.48 -22.85 21.93
C ALA A 18 4.30 -22.25 22.71
N THR A 19 4.56 -21.72 23.91
CA THR A 19 3.53 -21.11 24.77
C THR A 19 2.87 -19.91 24.11
N ALA A 20 3.67 -19.07 23.44
CA ALA A 20 3.16 -17.92 22.69
C ALA A 20 2.37 -18.37 21.46
N LEU A 21 2.85 -19.38 20.72
CA LEU A 21 2.12 -19.93 19.58
C LEU A 21 0.73 -20.45 19.98
N ALA A 22 0.59 -21.10 21.14
CA ALA A 22 -0.71 -21.53 21.65
C ALA A 22 -1.68 -20.36 21.92
N LYS A 23 -1.16 -19.23 22.43
CA LYS A 23 -1.95 -18.00 22.61
C LYS A 23 -2.39 -17.40 21.27
N ILE A 24 -1.50 -17.42 20.27
CA ILE A 24 -1.81 -16.96 18.91
C ILE A 24 -2.91 -17.85 18.30
N ASP A 25 -2.81 -19.17 18.44
CA ASP A 25 -3.83 -20.11 17.97
C ASP A 25 -5.20 -19.85 18.59
N ALA A 26 -5.25 -19.58 19.91
CA ALA A 26 -6.49 -19.22 20.59
C ALA A 26 -7.08 -17.89 20.06
N ALA A 27 -6.23 -16.89 19.82
CA ALA A 27 -6.65 -15.61 19.26
C ALA A 27 -7.19 -15.77 17.82
N LEU A 28 -6.55 -16.60 16.99
CA LEU A 28 -7.01 -16.89 15.64
C LEU A 28 -8.34 -17.64 15.63
N LYS A 29 -8.57 -18.57 16.56
CA LYS A 29 -9.89 -19.21 16.74
C LYS A 29 -10.97 -18.17 17.05
N ALA A 30 -10.68 -17.21 17.92
CA ALA A 30 -11.60 -16.12 18.22
C ALA A 30 -11.88 -15.21 17.00
N LEU A 31 -10.86 -14.96 16.17
CA LEU A 31 -11.01 -14.26 14.89
C LEU A 31 -11.94 -15.01 13.94
N VAL A 32 -11.74 -16.33 13.75
CA VAL A 32 -12.60 -17.17 12.92
C VAL A 32 -14.05 -17.14 13.41
N THR A 33 -14.29 -17.23 14.71
CA THR A 33 -15.65 -17.10 15.27
C THR A 33 -16.24 -15.72 15.02
N ALA A 34 -15.44 -14.65 15.13
CA ALA A 34 -15.89 -13.29 14.84
C ALA A 34 -16.21 -13.07 13.36
N ASP A 35 -15.37 -13.58 12.47
CA ASP A 35 -15.58 -13.54 11.02
C ASP A 35 -16.85 -14.29 10.63
N LYS A 36 -17.11 -15.46 11.22
CA LYS A 36 -18.37 -16.19 10.99
C LYS A 36 -19.61 -15.36 11.34
N ARG A 37 -19.57 -14.58 12.44
CA ARG A 37 -20.67 -13.64 12.80
C ARG A 37 -20.82 -12.48 11.82
N ARG A 38 -19.75 -12.12 11.10
CA ARG A 38 -19.76 -11.15 10.00
C ARG A 38 -20.10 -11.78 8.65
N GLY A 39 -20.45 -13.07 8.64
CA GLY A 39 -20.74 -13.83 7.42
C GLY A 39 -19.49 -14.11 6.57
N ILE A 40 -18.30 -14.14 7.15
CA ILE A 40 -17.03 -14.44 6.48
C ILE A 40 -16.54 -15.82 6.94
N ASP A 41 -16.54 -16.79 6.03
CA ASP A 41 -15.97 -18.12 6.26
C ASP A 41 -14.44 -18.05 6.21
N THR A 42 -13.78 -18.31 7.35
CA THR A 42 -12.33 -18.09 7.52
C THR A 42 -11.60 -19.37 7.88
N ALA A 43 -10.52 -19.66 7.16
CA ALA A 43 -9.58 -20.74 7.49
C ALA A 43 -8.20 -20.18 7.82
N VAL A 44 -7.60 -20.75 8.86
CA VAL A 44 -6.18 -20.56 9.18
C VAL A 44 -5.40 -21.64 8.45
N VAL A 45 -4.43 -21.25 7.63
CA VAL A 45 -3.65 -22.17 6.79
C VAL A 45 -2.18 -22.13 7.22
N PRO A 46 -1.74 -23.12 8.01
CA PRO A 46 -0.32 -23.38 8.26
C PRO A 46 0.40 -23.78 6.98
N VAL A 47 1.07 -22.82 6.34
CA VAL A 47 1.74 -23.06 5.05
C VAL A 47 2.98 -23.93 5.18
N ASP A 48 3.49 -24.11 6.39
CA ASP A 48 4.65 -24.94 6.71
C ASP A 48 4.29 -26.40 7.05
N LEU A 49 3.00 -26.76 7.07
CA LEU A 49 2.56 -28.13 7.33
C LEU A 49 2.20 -28.85 6.02
N ALA A 50 2.99 -29.87 5.66
CA ALA A 50 2.77 -30.68 4.46
C ALA A 50 1.38 -31.33 4.42
N SER A 51 0.86 -31.79 5.57
CA SER A 51 -0.49 -32.37 5.68
C SER A 51 -1.59 -31.37 5.33
N THR A 52 -1.44 -30.12 5.77
CA THR A 52 -2.38 -29.03 5.44
C THR A 52 -2.29 -28.69 3.95
N MET A 53 -1.07 -28.50 3.44
CA MET A 53 -0.84 -28.05 2.06
C MET A 53 -1.22 -29.11 1.01
N LYS A 54 -1.12 -30.41 1.36
CA LYS A 54 -1.60 -31.52 0.51
C LYS A 54 -3.09 -31.39 0.14
N ALA A 55 -3.93 -30.90 1.06
CA ALA A 55 -5.36 -30.69 0.81
C ALA A 55 -5.65 -29.60 -0.25
N TYR A 56 -4.65 -28.82 -0.61
CA TYR A 56 -4.69 -27.77 -1.63
C TYR A 56 -3.83 -28.09 -2.85
N ALA A 57 -3.32 -29.32 -2.97
CA ALA A 57 -2.33 -29.70 -3.98
C ALA A 57 -1.12 -28.75 -4.02
N ALA A 58 -0.68 -28.31 -2.83
CA ALA A 58 0.37 -27.32 -2.67
C ALA A 58 1.55 -27.90 -1.88
N THR A 59 2.75 -27.39 -2.14
CA THR A 59 3.95 -27.72 -1.37
C THR A 59 4.02 -26.87 -0.11
N ALA A 60 4.48 -27.45 0.99
CA ALA A 60 4.74 -26.71 2.20
C ALA A 60 5.88 -25.70 2.02
N VAL A 61 5.73 -24.52 2.62
CA VAL A 61 6.79 -23.52 2.75
C VAL A 61 7.87 -24.09 3.69
N PRO A 62 9.16 -24.01 3.32
CA PRO A 62 10.25 -24.56 4.11
C PRO A 62 10.41 -23.83 5.45
N ALA A 63 11.05 -24.50 6.42
CA ALA A 63 11.26 -23.99 7.78
C ALA A 63 11.93 -22.61 7.85
N ARG A 64 12.78 -22.27 6.86
CA ARG A 64 13.27 -20.92 6.61
C ARG A 64 12.49 -20.36 5.42
N PRO A 65 11.46 -19.53 5.66
CA PRO A 65 10.57 -19.08 4.61
C PRO A 65 11.31 -18.18 3.62
N ASP A 66 11.03 -18.34 2.33
CA ASP A 66 11.50 -17.44 1.28
C ASP A 66 10.31 -16.93 0.45
N ALA A 67 10.49 -15.80 -0.23
CA ALA A 67 9.40 -15.16 -0.93
C ALA A 67 8.85 -15.99 -2.11
N ARG A 68 9.69 -16.85 -2.72
CA ARG A 68 9.30 -17.72 -3.84
C ARG A 68 8.45 -18.89 -3.37
N SER A 69 8.86 -19.57 -2.29
CA SER A 69 8.07 -20.66 -1.72
C SER A 69 6.74 -20.15 -1.18
N LEU A 70 6.73 -19.00 -0.49
CA LEU A 70 5.49 -18.36 -0.02
C LEU A 70 4.57 -17.96 -1.19
N LYS A 71 5.12 -17.39 -2.27
CA LYS A 71 4.33 -17.02 -3.46
C LYS A 71 3.70 -18.25 -4.12
N THR A 72 4.49 -19.30 -4.30
CA THR A 72 4.02 -20.58 -4.87
C THR A 72 2.88 -21.17 -4.03
N ALA A 73 3.01 -21.16 -2.70
CA ALA A 73 1.97 -21.62 -1.79
C ALA A 73 0.68 -20.80 -1.93
N ILE A 74 0.77 -19.47 -1.92
CA ILE A 74 -0.40 -18.57 -2.08
C ILE A 74 -1.07 -18.77 -3.43
N ASP A 75 -0.31 -18.99 -4.51
CA ASP A 75 -0.86 -19.28 -5.84
C ASP A 75 -1.65 -20.58 -5.87
N ALA A 76 -1.11 -21.64 -5.27
CA ALA A 76 -1.80 -22.93 -5.18
C ALA A 76 -3.08 -22.81 -4.34
N LEU A 77 -3.04 -22.09 -3.21
CA LEU A 77 -4.20 -21.82 -2.37
C LEU A 77 -5.28 -21.02 -3.12
N ALA A 78 -4.88 -19.99 -3.88
CA ALA A 78 -5.78 -19.22 -4.73
C ALA A 78 -6.46 -20.12 -5.77
N LYS A 79 -5.69 -20.97 -6.46
CA LYS A 79 -6.22 -21.91 -7.45
C LYS A 79 -7.18 -22.93 -6.83
N ALA A 80 -6.89 -23.42 -5.62
CA ALA A 80 -7.66 -24.48 -4.98
C ALA A 80 -8.96 -24.01 -4.32
N ARG A 81 -9.07 -22.73 -3.94
CA ARG A 81 -10.20 -22.22 -3.14
C ARG A 81 -10.83 -20.92 -3.61
N ASN A 82 -10.17 -20.16 -4.49
CA ASN A 82 -10.56 -18.83 -4.91
C ASN A 82 -11.09 -17.93 -3.76
N PRO A 83 -10.31 -17.74 -2.68
CA PRO A 83 -10.79 -16.98 -1.53
C PRO A 83 -10.96 -15.50 -1.88
N HIS A 84 -11.90 -14.84 -1.22
CA HIS A 84 -12.09 -13.40 -1.34
C HIS A 84 -10.96 -12.59 -0.70
N TYR A 85 -10.30 -13.12 0.33
CA TYR A 85 -9.28 -12.42 1.12
C TYR A 85 -8.08 -13.32 1.47
N PHE A 86 -6.87 -12.76 1.41
CA PHE A 86 -5.66 -13.33 1.98
C PHE A 86 -5.11 -12.41 3.07
N VAL A 87 -4.92 -12.95 4.29
CA VAL A 87 -4.23 -12.25 5.38
C VAL A 87 -2.86 -12.86 5.57
N LEU A 88 -1.80 -12.07 5.42
CA LEU A 88 -0.45 -12.48 5.79
C LEU A 88 -0.27 -12.20 7.29
N LEU A 89 -0.17 -13.25 8.12
CA LEU A 89 -0.05 -13.12 9.57
C LEU A 89 1.43 -13.11 10.01
N GLY A 90 1.93 -11.93 10.37
CA GLY A 90 3.33 -11.71 10.75
C GLY A 90 4.05 -10.70 9.85
N GLY A 91 5.15 -10.17 10.35
CA GLY A 91 6.03 -9.24 9.67
C GLY A 91 6.90 -9.93 8.60
N PRO A 92 7.75 -9.16 7.90
CA PRO A 92 8.62 -9.68 6.83
C PRO A 92 9.62 -10.74 7.31
N ASP A 93 9.96 -10.76 8.59
CA ASP A 93 10.84 -11.77 9.21
C ASP A 93 10.15 -13.13 9.45
N VAL A 94 8.81 -13.18 9.41
CA VAL A 94 8.01 -14.41 9.53
C VAL A 94 7.46 -14.84 8.16
N LEU A 95 6.94 -13.88 7.39
CA LEU A 95 6.40 -14.08 6.04
C LEU A 95 7.06 -13.07 5.10
N PRO A 96 8.09 -13.48 4.33
CA PRO A 96 8.92 -12.57 3.55
C PRO A 96 8.12 -11.81 2.50
N MET A 97 8.57 -10.60 2.18
CA MET A 97 8.09 -9.85 1.02
C MET A 97 8.88 -10.23 -0.23
N VAL A 98 8.30 -10.03 -1.41
CA VAL A 98 9.06 -10.16 -2.66
C VAL A 98 9.85 -8.88 -2.90
N LEU A 99 11.15 -9.00 -3.14
CA LEU A 99 12.01 -7.87 -3.49
C LEU A 99 11.90 -7.60 -5.00
N LEU A 100 11.04 -6.65 -5.39
CA LEU A 100 10.90 -6.24 -6.78
C LEU A 100 12.09 -5.36 -7.18
N LYS A 101 12.55 -5.46 -8.43
CA LYS A 101 13.52 -4.50 -8.99
C LYS A 101 12.88 -3.12 -8.98
N ASN A 102 13.59 -2.11 -8.47
CA ASN A 102 13.10 -0.75 -8.49
C ASN A 102 13.30 -0.14 -9.90
N PRO A 103 12.25 0.16 -10.66
CA PRO A 103 12.39 0.78 -11.98
C PRO A 103 12.83 2.25 -11.90
N ALA A 104 12.70 2.91 -10.75
CA ALA A 104 13.16 4.27 -10.55
C ALA A 104 14.61 4.37 -10.05
N HIS A 105 15.21 3.23 -9.65
CA HIS A 105 16.59 3.18 -9.18
C HIS A 105 17.55 3.79 -10.20
N GLY A 106 18.58 4.48 -9.71
CA GLY A 106 19.72 4.76 -10.57
C GLY A 106 20.63 5.83 -9.99
N GLY A 107 21.92 5.47 -9.92
CA GLY A 107 23.05 6.35 -9.65
C GLY A 107 23.07 7.00 -8.28
N GLU A 108 24.20 7.63 -7.94
CA GLU A 108 24.40 8.34 -6.68
C GLU A 108 23.47 9.57 -6.54
N LEU A 109 22.98 10.10 -7.67
CA LEU A 109 22.13 11.30 -7.71
C LEU A 109 20.63 10.97 -7.89
N GLY A 110 20.25 9.69 -7.89
CA GLY A 110 18.88 9.27 -8.05
C GLY A 110 18.32 8.52 -6.85
N ASP A 111 17.29 7.73 -7.12
CA ASP A 111 16.67 6.83 -6.14
C ASP A 111 17.68 5.76 -5.73
N SER A 112 18.05 5.75 -4.45
CA SER A 112 19.05 4.84 -3.88
C SER A 112 18.50 3.46 -3.54
N ASP A 113 17.18 3.24 -3.60
CA ASP A 113 16.59 1.93 -3.31
C ASP A 113 16.84 0.96 -4.48
N PRO A 114 17.67 -0.09 -4.35
CA PRO A 114 17.89 -1.04 -5.46
C PRO A 114 16.68 -1.94 -5.71
N VAL A 115 15.86 -2.14 -4.67
CA VAL A 115 14.68 -3.02 -4.68
C VAL A 115 13.53 -2.40 -3.92
N VAL A 116 12.32 -2.89 -4.19
CA VAL A 116 11.08 -2.56 -3.51
C VAL A 116 10.55 -3.82 -2.80
N PRO A 117 10.68 -3.94 -1.47
CA PRO A 117 9.96 -4.96 -0.71
C PRO A 117 8.45 -4.81 -0.91
N SER A 118 7.79 -5.87 -1.37
CA SER A 118 6.41 -5.78 -1.83
C SER A 118 5.56 -7.01 -1.52
N ASP A 119 4.32 -6.73 -1.11
CA ASP A 119 3.22 -7.71 -1.07
C ASP A 119 2.38 -7.70 -2.35
N LEU A 120 2.63 -6.80 -3.32
CA LEU A 120 1.91 -6.75 -4.60
C LEU A 120 1.95 -8.10 -5.34
N PRO A 121 3.08 -8.82 -5.42
CA PRO A 121 3.09 -10.11 -6.09
C PRO A 121 2.07 -11.08 -5.52
N TYR A 122 1.88 -11.14 -4.20
CA TYR A 122 0.86 -11.99 -3.58
C TYR A 122 -0.57 -11.63 -4.02
N ALA A 123 -0.80 -10.38 -4.41
CA ALA A 123 -2.07 -9.88 -4.94
C ALA A 123 -2.31 -10.21 -6.42
N CYS A 124 -1.32 -10.78 -7.12
CA CYS A 124 -1.34 -11.03 -8.56
C CYS A 124 -1.29 -12.52 -8.90
N GLU A 125 -1.89 -12.88 -10.02
CA GLU A 125 -1.87 -14.27 -10.55
C GLU A 125 -0.53 -14.69 -11.15
N GLY A 126 0.27 -13.74 -11.62
CA GLY A 126 1.58 -14.04 -12.22
C GLY A 126 2.47 -14.80 -11.25
N ALA A 127 3.12 -15.88 -11.71
CA ALA A 127 4.06 -16.66 -10.91
C ALA A 127 5.21 -15.78 -10.40
N TYR A 128 5.88 -16.25 -9.34
CA TYR A 128 7.01 -15.56 -8.71
C TYR A 128 7.99 -14.93 -9.74
N GLY A 129 8.39 -13.70 -9.46
CA GLY A 129 9.39 -12.96 -10.20
C GLY A 129 9.69 -11.65 -9.48
N THR A 130 10.82 -11.04 -9.84
CA THR A 130 11.26 -9.75 -9.27
C THR A 130 11.04 -8.59 -10.24
N ASP A 131 10.61 -8.85 -11.47
CA ASP A 131 10.26 -7.79 -12.43
C ASP A 131 8.86 -7.24 -12.13
N PRO A 132 8.71 -5.95 -11.77
CA PRO A 132 7.41 -5.36 -11.49
C PRO A 132 6.45 -5.39 -12.68
N ASN A 133 6.93 -5.48 -13.93
CA ASN A 133 6.07 -5.66 -15.12
C ASN A 133 5.21 -6.93 -15.07
N ARG A 134 5.53 -7.91 -14.21
CA ARG A 134 4.73 -9.13 -14.05
C ARG A 134 3.45 -8.90 -13.25
N PHE A 135 3.31 -7.74 -12.60
CA PHE A 135 2.33 -7.52 -11.54
C PHE A 135 1.44 -6.28 -11.78
N LEU A 136 1.23 -5.89 -13.04
CA LEU A 136 0.48 -4.67 -13.41
C LEU A 136 -1.03 -4.73 -13.11
N GLY A 137 -1.58 -5.92 -12.96
CA GLY A 137 -3.02 -6.14 -12.79
C GLY A 137 -3.30 -7.03 -11.58
N PRO A 138 -3.25 -6.49 -10.34
CA PRO A 138 -3.62 -7.26 -9.17
C PRO A 138 -5.06 -7.74 -9.28
N THR A 139 -5.33 -8.95 -8.83
CA THR A 139 -6.66 -9.58 -8.86
C THR A 139 -7.13 -9.97 -7.48
N ARG A 140 -6.23 -10.27 -6.54
CA ARG A 140 -6.53 -10.80 -5.21
C ARG A 140 -6.53 -9.68 -4.16
N VAL A 141 -7.37 -9.84 -3.16
CA VAL A 141 -7.41 -8.94 -2.01
C VAL A 141 -6.44 -9.42 -0.94
N VAL A 142 -5.38 -8.65 -0.70
CA VAL A 142 -4.28 -9.02 0.22
C VAL A 142 -4.05 -7.89 1.21
N GLY A 143 -3.80 -8.26 2.47
CA GLY A 143 -3.31 -7.36 3.51
C GLY A 143 -2.45 -8.13 4.50
N ARG A 144 -1.58 -7.42 5.20
CA ARG A 144 -0.67 -7.99 6.20
C ARG A 144 -1.11 -7.57 7.58
N LEU A 145 -1.33 -8.52 8.48
CA LEU A 145 -1.50 -8.27 9.91
C LEU A 145 -0.14 -8.56 10.58
N PRO A 146 0.77 -7.58 10.63
CA PRO A 146 2.15 -7.83 11.02
C PRO A 146 2.29 -8.02 12.53
N ASP A 147 3.45 -8.52 12.93
CA ASP A 147 3.99 -8.34 14.27
C ASP A 147 5.12 -7.30 14.24
N LEU A 148 5.72 -7.03 15.40
CA LEU A 148 6.89 -6.17 15.48
C LEU A 148 8.12 -6.97 15.01
N PRO A 149 8.88 -6.51 14.00
CA PRO A 149 10.10 -7.18 13.56
C PRO A 149 11.06 -7.40 14.72
N ALA A 150 11.74 -8.55 14.73
CA ALA A 150 12.69 -8.97 15.78
C ALA A 150 12.15 -9.05 17.23
N ALA A 151 10.85 -8.81 17.45
CA ALA A 151 10.27 -8.90 18.79
C ALA A 151 10.32 -10.32 19.36
N ARG A 152 10.54 -10.41 20.67
CA ARG A 152 10.57 -11.69 21.42
C ARG A 152 9.25 -12.02 22.12
N LYS A 153 8.28 -11.10 22.10
CA LYS A 153 6.95 -11.28 22.70
C LYS A 153 5.86 -11.04 21.66
N PRO A 154 4.77 -11.84 21.67
CA PRO A 154 3.71 -11.77 20.66
C PRO A 154 2.67 -10.67 20.95
N ASP A 155 2.94 -9.74 21.87
CA ASP A 155 1.91 -8.87 22.46
C ASP A 155 1.19 -8.01 21.42
N LEU A 156 1.94 -7.36 20.51
CA LEU A 156 1.36 -6.60 19.41
C LEU A 156 0.52 -7.50 18.49
N LEU A 157 1.05 -8.65 18.07
CA LEU A 157 0.32 -9.55 17.17
C LEU A 157 -1.01 -10.01 17.78
N LEU A 158 -0.99 -10.41 19.05
CA LEU A 158 -2.19 -10.78 19.79
C LEU A 158 -3.18 -9.62 19.91
N GLN A 159 -2.67 -8.41 20.16
CA GLN A 159 -3.50 -7.21 20.20
C GLN A 159 -4.18 -6.94 18.85
N LEU A 160 -3.45 -7.05 17.75
CA LEU A 160 -3.98 -6.81 16.40
C LEU A 160 -5.01 -7.87 15.97
N ILE A 161 -4.76 -9.15 16.25
CA ILE A 161 -5.75 -10.23 16.00
C ILE A 161 -7.05 -9.96 16.78
N ARG A 162 -6.92 -9.54 18.06
CA ARG A 162 -8.07 -9.20 18.90
C ARG A 162 -8.80 -7.96 18.40
N ALA A 163 -8.08 -6.94 17.93
CA ALA A 163 -8.68 -5.74 17.33
C ALA A 163 -9.49 -6.10 16.08
N ALA A 164 -8.93 -6.89 15.17
CA ALA A 164 -9.64 -7.40 13.98
C ALA A 164 -10.87 -8.24 14.36
N SER A 165 -10.77 -9.07 15.41
CA SER A 165 -11.89 -9.87 15.92
C SER A 165 -13.04 -9.01 16.49
N ARG A 166 -12.73 -7.83 17.03
CA ARG A 166 -13.73 -6.92 17.62
C ARG A 166 -14.23 -5.84 16.67
N HIS A 167 -13.65 -5.74 15.47
CA HIS A 167 -14.01 -4.73 14.48
C HIS A 167 -15.51 -4.71 14.19
N LYS A 168 -16.07 -3.50 14.17
CA LYS A 168 -17.45 -3.20 13.76
C LYS A 168 -17.43 -2.04 12.77
N PRO A 169 -18.16 -2.13 11.65
CA PRO A 169 -18.31 -1.00 10.75
C PRO A 169 -19.09 0.14 11.45
N LEU A 170 -18.78 1.38 11.10
CA LEU A 170 -19.51 2.57 11.57
C LEU A 170 -20.20 3.27 10.39
N PRO A 171 -21.24 4.09 10.64
CA PRO A 171 -21.86 4.91 9.61
C PRO A 171 -20.84 5.82 8.90
N ARG A 172 -21.11 6.18 7.65
CA ARG A 172 -20.24 7.03 6.83
C ARG A 172 -19.89 8.36 7.51
N ASP A 173 -20.85 8.97 8.20
CA ASP A 173 -20.67 10.27 8.85
C ASP A 173 -19.54 10.26 9.89
N ALA A 174 -19.24 9.10 10.50
CA ALA A 174 -18.11 8.96 11.43
C ALA A 174 -16.72 9.08 10.76
N PHE A 175 -16.66 9.19 9.43
CA PHE A 175 -15.43 9.24 8.64
C PHE A 175 -15.38 10.43 7.67
N LEU A 176 -16.35 11.35 7.71
CA LEU A 176 -16.35 12.52 6.83
C LEU A 176 -15.30 13.55 7.26
N ASP A 177 -15.09 13.70 8.57
CA ASP A 177 -13.96 14.45 9.10
C ASP A 177 -12.65 13.70 8.86
N SER A 178 -11.60 14.47 8.57
CA SER A 178 -10.26 13.92 8.33
C SER A 178 -9.18 14.71 9.08
N PHE A 179 -8.14 13.99 9.50
CA PHE A 179 -6.86 14.58 9.86
C PHE A 179 -6.00 14.64 8.60
N GLY A 180 -5.89 15.83 8.01
CA GLY A 180 -4.98 16.11 6.91
C GLY A 180 -3.70 16.77 7.41
N LEU A 181 -2.54 16.22 7.05
CA LEU A 181 -1.23 16.80 7.35
C LEU A 181 -0.39 16.90 6.07
N SER A 182 0.26 18.05 5.86
CA SER A 182 1.16 18.27 4.73
C SER A 182 2.48 18.93 5.17
N ALA A 183 3.58 18.59 4.51
CA ALA A 183 4.73 19.49 4.42
C ALA A 183 4.31 20.76 3.66
N GLU A 184 4.73 21.95 4.09
CA GLU A 184 4.24 23.21 3.53
C GLU A 184 4.39 23.29 2.00
N VAL A 185 5.53 22.79 1.49
CA VAL A 185 5.85 22.77 0.05
C VAL A 185 4.90 21.91 -0.80
N TRP A 186 4.09 21.04 -0.20
CA TRP A 186 3.11 20.18 -0.88
C TRP A 186 1.67 20.48 -0.49
N GLN A 187 1.43 21.60 0.20
CA GLN A 187 0.09 21.97 0.66
C GLN A 187 -0.93 22.02 -0.49
N ALA A 188 -0.51 22.45 -1.69
CA ALA A 188 -1.39 22.51 -2.86
C ALA A 188 -1.85 21.11 -3.29
N SER A 189 -0.91 20.16 -3.46
CA SER A 189 -1.25 18.77 -3.75
C SER A 189 -2.15 18.16 -2.66
N THR A 190 -1.78 18.35 -1.39
CA THR A 190 -2.55 17.76 -0.28
C THR A 190 -3.95 18.34 -0.21
N ARG A 191 -4.12 19.65 -0.40
CA ARG A 191 -5.46 20.27 -0.49
C ARG A 191 -6.29 19.65 -1.61
N GLN A 192 -5.69 19.44 -2.78
CA GLN A 192 -6.38 18.78 -3.89
C GLN A 192 -6.80 17.34 -3.53
N SER A 193 -5.93 16.56 -2.88
CA SER A 193 -6.24 15.20 -2.43
C SER A 193 -7.36 15.14 -1.39
N LEU A 194 -7.35 16.06 -0.43
CA LEU A 194 -8.40 16.17 0.58
C LEU A 194 -9.73 16.57 -0.04
N THR A 195 -9.75 17.61 -0.89
CA THR A 195 -10.96 18.05 -1.59
C THR A 195 -11.55 16.94 -2.46
N ASN A 196 -10.72 16.22 -3.22
CA ASN A 196 -11.17 15.11 -4.06
C ASN A 196 -11.68 13.89 -3.27
N THR A 197 -11.33 13.77 -1.98
CA THR A 197 -11.71 12.62 -1.14
C THR A 197 -12.88 12.93 -0.22
N PHE A 198 -12.83 14.09 0.44
CA PHE A 198 -13.74 14.51 1.51
C PHE A 198 -14.63 15.69 1.11
N GLY A 199 -14.35 16.36 -0.01
CA GLY A 199 -15.09 17.54 -0.49
C GLY A 199 -14.54 18.88 -0.01
N HIS A 200 -13.59 18.89 0.93
CA HIS A 200 -12.99 20.10 1.49
C HIS A 200 -11.55 19.83 1.98
N ALA A 201 -10.80 20.91 2.22
CA ALA A 201 -9.45 20.85 2.79
C ALA A 201 -9.20 21.88 3.91
N ASP A 202 -10.28 22.45 4.47
CA ASP A 202 -10.21 23.61 5.37
C ASP A 202 -9.49 23.33 6.69
N GLN A 203 -9.43 22.05 7.09
CA GLN A 203 -8.75 21.59 8.30
C GLN A 203 -7.33 21.03 8.01
N LEU A 204 -6.77 21.30 6.82
CA LEU A 204 -5.41 20.88 6.52
C LEU A 204 -4.42 21.51 7.51
N ARG A 205 -3.62 20.67 8.14
CA ARG A 205 -2.51 21.07 9.01
C ARG A 205 -1.22 21.07 8.22
N LEU A 206 -0.35 22.01 8.52
CA LEU A 206 0.97 22.14 7.90
C LEU A 206 2.07 21.89 8.94
N SER A 207 3.16 21.30 8.48
CA SER A 207 4.41 21.20 9.20
C SER A 207 5.54 21.74 8.31
N PRO A 208 6.19 22.86 8.69
CA PRO A 208 5.81 23.81 9.75
C PRO A 208 4.49 24.56 9.43
N PRO A 209 3.91 25.34 10.39
CA PRO A 209 4.39 25.61 11.75
C PRO A 209 3.92 24.59 12.81
N GLY A 210 3.07 23.63 12.45
CA GLY A 210 2.55 22.64 13.40
C GLY A 210 3.51 21.45 13.62
N GLY A 211 3.07 20.52 14.47
CA GLY A 211 3.82 19.30 14.80
C GLY A 211 4.95 19.51 15.82
N PRO A 212 5.57 18.43 16.32
CA PRO A 212 5.15 17.04 16.18
C PRO A 212 4.10 16.59 17.22
N LYS A 213 3.69 17.48 18.12
CA LYS A 213 2.83 17.17 19.28
C LYS A 213 1.34 17.39 18.96
N TRP A 214 0.78 16.52 18.14
CA TRP A 214 -0.67 16.51 17.87
C TRP A 214 -1.46 16.00 19.08
N THR A 215 -2.52 16.71 19.44
CA THR A 215 -3.38 16.34 20.56
C THR A 215 -4.30 15.18 20.19
N LYS A 216 -4.95 14.59 21.20
CA LYS A 216 -5.99 13.57 20.98
C LYS A 216 -7.17 14.12 20.18
N ALA A 217 -7.50 15.41 20.33
CA ALA A 217 -8.56 16.05 19.56
C ALA A 217 -8.16 16.20 18.08
N ASP A 218 -6.89 16.55 17.82
CA ASP A 218 -6.38 16.67 16.45
C ASP A 218 -6.43 15.34 15.70
N LEU A 219 -6.07 14.25 16.38
CA LEU A 219 -6.03 12.90 15.83
C LEU A 219 -7.35 12.13 16.00
N ALA A 220 -8.40 12.79 16.51
CA ALA A 220 -9.72 12.19 16.72
C ALA A 220 -10.40 11.71 15.42
N PRO A 221 -10.29 12.43 14.27
CA PRO A 221 -10.86 11.97 13.01
C PRO A 221 -10.42 10.56 12.64
N ARG A 222 -11.28 9.82 11.95
CA ARG A 222 -11.03 8.41 11.62
C ARG A 222 -10.37 8.20 10.26
N MET A 223 -10.23 9.26 9.48
CA MET A 223 -9.53 9.26 8.20
C MET A 223 -8.30 10.14 8.31
N HIS A 224 -7.12 9.55 8.16
CA HIS A 224 -5.86 10.28 8.23
C HIS A 224 -5.19 10.25 6.85
N PHE A 225 -4.91 11.43 6.31
CA PHE A 225 -4.12 11.61 5.08
C PHE A 225 -2.88 12.42 5.43
N ILE A 226 -1.71 11.81 5.27
CA ILE A 226 -0.44 12.39 5.72
C ILE A 226 0.48 12.48 4.51
N ASN A 227 0.89 13.69 4.12
CA ASN A 227 1.82 13.95 3.03
C ASN A 227 3.06 14.69 3.57
N CYS A 228 4.08 13.95 3.96
CA CYS A 228 5.26 14.47 4.66
C CYS A 228 6.48 13.63 4.29
N HIS A 229 7.66 14.22 4.45
CA HIS A 229 8.93 13.51 4.33
C HIS A 229 8.99 12.31 5.26
N GLY A 230 9.55 11.22 4.78
CA GLY A 230 9.92 10.07 5.59
C GLY A 230 11.31 9.57 5.22
N ALA A 231 11.88 8.73 6.08
CA ALA A 231 13.25 8.27 5.94
C ALA A 231 13.36 6.79 6.33
N GLU A 232 14.36 6.12 5.76
CA GLU A 232 14.62 4.71 6.03
C GLU A 232 14.90 4.48 7.52
N ASP A 233 14.21 3.49 8.10
CA ASP A 233 14.30 3.10 9.51
C ASP A 233 14.02 4.21 10.53
N MET A 234 13.34 5.27 10.12
CA MET A 234 13.02 6.38 11.01
C MET A 234 11.60 6.26 11.59
N PRO A 235 11.41 6.53 12.90
CA PRO A 235 10.10 6.58 13.54
C PRO A 235 9.38 7.92 13.35
N GLU A 236 10.00 8.87 12.64
CA GLU A 236 9.47 10.20 12.34
C GLU A 236 8.97 10.37 10.90
N TYR A 237 8.06 11.31 10.75
CA TYR A 237 7.86 12.05 9.50
C TYR A 237 8.30 13.50 9.69
N TYR A 238 8.61 14.17 8.58
CA TYR A 238 9.15 15.53 8.58
C TYR A 238 8.33 16.45 7.68
N GLY A 239 8.16 17.67 8.14
CA GLY A 239 7.64 18.78 7.36
C GLY A 239 8.70 19.34 6.41
N GLN A 240 8.37 20.44 5.74
CA GLN A 240 9.38 21.21 5.00
C GLN A 240 8.95 22.66 4.80
N HIS A 241 9.86 23.60 5.07
CA HIS A 241 9.80 25.00 4.61
C HIS A 241 11.21 25.43 4.17
N GLY A 242 11.37 25.77 2.88
CA GLY A 242 12.71 25.96 2.30
C GLY A 242 13.60 24.72 2.54
N ASP A 243 14.77 24.94 3.15
CA ASP A 243 15.75 23.91 3.51
C ASP A 243 15.56 23.32 4.92
N ASP A 244 14.54 23.75 5.67
CA ASP A 244 14.22 23.21 7.00
C ASP A 244 13.24 22.04 6.92
N TYR A 245 13.54 20.98 7.68
CA TYR A 245 12.79 19.70 7.70
C TYR A 245 12.40 19.34 9.14
N PRO A 246 11.51 20.12 9.79
CA PRO A 246 11.14 19.88 11.17
C PRO A 246 10.37 18.57 11.32
N VAL A 247 10.49 17.90 12.47
CA VAL A 247 9.70 16.70 12.75
C VAL A 247 8.21 17.06 12.77
N SER A 248 7.43 16.46 11.88
CA SER A 248 5.97 16.65 11.78
C SER A 248 5.20 15.64 12.62
N MET A 249 5.71 14.41 12.74
CA MET A 249 5.14 13.34 13.56
C MET A 249 6.26 12.45 14.10
N ARG A 250 6.05 11.86 15.28
CA ARG A 250 6.93 10.83 15.85
C ARG A 250 6.08 9.72 16.44
N SER A 251 6.41 8.47 16.15
CA SER A 251 5.62 7.31 16.60
C SER A 251 5.42 7.28 18.13
N ALA A 252 6.46 7.60 18.91
CA ALA A 252 6.35 7.64 20.37
C ALA A 252 5.21 8.54 20.89
N LEU A 253 4.92 9.66 20.20
CA LEU A 253 3.92 10.66 20.60
C LEU A 253 2.48 10.26 20.30
N LEU A 254 2.26 9.19 19.54
CA LEU A 254 0.92 8.71 19.18
C LEU A 254 0.23 7.87 20.26
N ARG A 255 0.85 7.66 21.43
CA ARG A 255 0.24 6.85 22.51
C ARG A 255 -1.10 7.42 22.96
N ASP A 256 -2.12 6.58 22.99
CA ASP A 256 -3.47 6.87 23.47
C ASP A 256 -4.13 8.06 22.74
N ARG A 257 -3.76 8.27 21.46
CA ARG A 257 -4.24 9.38 20.62
C ARG A 257 -5.16 8.94 19.49
N ILE A 258 -4.95 7.76 18.94
CA ILE A 258 -5.61 7.29 17.71
C ILE A 258 -6.96 6.66 18.05
N THR A 259 -8.02 7.20 17.44
CA THR A 259 -9.37 6.68 17.65
C THR A 259 -9.51 5.27 17.07
N ALA A 260 -10.05 4.32 17.84
CA ALA A 260 -10.21 2.92 17.43
C ALA A 260 -11.06 2.75 16.16
N GLY A 261 -10.50 2.21 15.07
CA GLY A 261 -11.12 2.15 13.73
C GLY A 261 -10.59 3.18 12.73
N THR A 262 -9.53 3.92 13.08
CA THR A 262 -8.87 4.87 12.16
C THR A 262 -8.28 4.16 10.94
N VAL A 263 -8.36 4.80 9.78
CA VAL A 263 -7.77 4.38 8.53
C VAL A 263 -6.81 5.45 8.08
N VAL A 264 -5.57 5.04 7.77
CA VAL A 264 -4.48 5.94 7.41
C VAL A 264 -4.03 5.70 5.98
N ALA A 265 -3.79 6.78 5.24
CA ALA A 265 -3.00 6.78 4.02
C ALA A 265 -1.82 7.75 4.21
N ALA A 266 -0.62 7.20 4.26
CA ALA A 266 0.63 7.94 4.41
C ALA A 266 1.36 8.02 3.07
N GLU A 267 1.33 9.20 2.49
CA GLU A 267 2.12 9.65 1.37
C GLU A 267 3.49 10.18 1.87
N CYS A 268 4.32 9.26 2.33
CA CYS A 268 5.66 9.55 2.86
C CYS A 268 6.65 8.54 2.29
N CYS A 269 7.91 8.92 2.03
CA CYS A 269 8.96 7.92 1.82
C CYS A 269 9.03 6.96 3.01
N TYR A 270 9.17 5.66 2.75
CA TYR A 270 9.17 4.62 3.79
C TYR A 270 7.96 4.68 4.75
N GLY A 271 6.84 5.29 4.31
CA GLY A 271 5.71 5.62 5.20
C GLY A 271 5.12 4.44 5.94
N ALA A 272 5.20 3.22 5.38
CA ALA A 272 4.77 1.99 6.04
C ALA A 272 5.91 0.97 6.21
N GLN A 273 7.18 1.39 6.15
CA GLN A 273 8.30 0.46 6.35
C GLN A 273 8.21 -0.23 7.71
N LEU A 274 8.36 -1.56 7.72
CA LEU A 274 8.45 -2.35 8.95
C LEU A 274 9.92 -2.64 9.22
N PHE A 275 10.48 -1.95 10.21
CA PHE A 275 11.86 -2.12 10.63
C PHE A 275 11.97 -2.66 12.06
N ASP A 276 13.12 -3.23 12.39
CA ASP A 276 13.49 -3.60 13.76
C ASP A 276 13.68 -2.32 14.60
N PRO A 277 12.92 -2.11 15.69
CA PRO A 277 13.11 -0.96 16.58
C PRO A 277 14.56 -0.73 17.03
N ALA A 278 15.41 -1.76 17.07
CA ALA A 278 16.84 -1.61 17.37
C ALA A 278 17.58 -0.69 16.39
N ARG A 279 17.08 -0.51 15.15
CA ARG A 279 17.61 0.44 14.15
C ARG A 279 17.22 1.90 14.43
N ALA A 280 16.32 2.12 15.39
CA ALA A 280 15.68 3.40 15.68
C ALA A 280 15.60 3.71 17.19
N ASP A 281 16.65 3.37 17.94
CA ASP A 281 16.73 3.57 19.40
C ASP A 281 15.55 2.99 20.19
N GLY A 282 15.01 1.85 19.73
CA GLY A 282 13.87 1.17 20.33
C GLY A 282 12.51 1.78 19.97
N GLN A 283 12.46 2.84 19.16
CA GLN A 283 11.22 3.42 18.67
C GLN A 283 10.58 2.54 17.58
N TRP A 284 9.26 2.60 17.50
CA TRP A 284 8.50 1.71 16.63
C TRP A 284 8.27 2.34 15.26
N PRO A 285 8.12 1.52 14.21
CA PRO A 285 7.60 1.97 12.93
C PRO A 285 6.26 2.71 13.08
N MET A 286 6.07 3.78 12.31
CA MET A 286 4.86 4.62 12.37
C MET A 286 3.58 3.80 12.16
N ALA A 287 3.55 2.93 11.14
CA ALA A 287 2.40 2.09 10.83
C ALA A 287 2.03 1.14 11.99
N LEU A 288 3.01 0.48 12.60
CA LEU A 288 2.75 -0.43 13.74
C LEU A 288 2.25 0.32 14.95
N ARG A 289 2.75 1.52 15.18
CA ARG A 289 2.31 2.36 16.27
C ARG A 289 0.87 2.82 16.10
N TYR A 290 0.48 3.25 14.90
CA TYR A 290 -0.90 3.57 14.57
C TYR A 290 -1.85 2.40 14.84
N LEU A 291 -1.48 1.20 14.38
CA LEU A 291 -2.27 -0.02 14.59
C LEU A 291 -2.35 -0.44 16.06
N ALA A 292 -1.25 -0.31 16.80
CA ALA A 292 -1.20 -0.58 18.23
C ALA A 292 -2.11 0.36 19.03
N ASP A 293 -2.33 1.57 18.56
CA ASP A 293 -3.10 2.57 19.30
C ASP A 293 -4.60 2.54 18.96
N GLY A 294 -4.94 2.38 17.68
CA GLY A 294 -6.35 2.28 17.31
C GLY A 294 -6.66 2.14 15.82
N ALA A 295 -5.68 2.32 14.93
CA ALA A 295 -5.93 2.17 13.49
C ALA A 295 -6.32 0.72 13.15
N CYS A 296 -7.26 0.54 12.24
CA CYS A 296 -7.61 -0.76 11.68
C CYS A 296 -6.94 -1.03 10.32
N ALA A 297 -6.44 0.02 9.67
CA ALA A 297 -5.69 -0.07 8.42
C ALA A 297 -4.73 1.09 8.25
N PHE A 298 -3.59 0.79 7.65
CA PHE A 298 -2.56 1.74 7.28
C PHE A 298 -2.06 1.40 5.87
N LEU A 299 -2.11 2.37 4.96
CA LEU A 299 -1.53 2.31 3.63
C LEU A 299 -0.31 3.24 3.58
N GLY A 300 0.82 2.74 3.08
CA GLY A 300 2.01 3.55 2.84
C GLY A 300 3.05 2.77 2.04
N SER A 301 4.15 3.44 1.67
CA SER A 301 5.23 2.82 0.91
C SER A 301 6.24 2.08 1.78
N THR A 302 6.93 1.10 1.18
CA THR A 302 8.09 0.44 1.78
C THR A 302 9.43 1.12 1.49
N THR A 303 9.44 2.06 0.54
CA THR A 303 10.62 2.71 -0.06
C THR A 303 10.34 4.18 -0.39
N VAL A 304 11.28 4.88 -1.04
CA VAL A 304 11.09 6.26 -1.50
C VAL A 304 9.81 6.39 -2.34
N ALA A 305 8.90 7.27 -1.94
CA ALA A 305 7.66 7.59 -2.65
C ALA A 305 7.78 8.88 -3.44
N TYR A 306 6.98 9.00 -4.50
CA TYR A 306 7.04 10.14 -5.40
C TYR A 306 5.66 10.72 -5.66
N GLY A 307 5.58 12.04 -5.73
CA GLY A 307 4.42 12.75 -6.25
C GLY A 307 4.77 14.18 -6.69
N PRO A 308 3.91 14.82 -7.51
CA PRO A 308 4.03 16.24 -7.86
C PRO A 308 3.88 17.15 -6.63
N SER A 309 4.39 18.38 -6.71
CA SER A 309 4.26 19.38 -5.64
C SER A 309 2.88 20.05 -5.60
N GLU A 310 2.29 20.37 -6.76
CA GLU A 310 1.01 21.10 -6.82
C GLU A 310 -0.18 20.28 -7.31
N GLY A 311 0.05 19.24 -8.12
CA GLY A 311 -1.00 18.36 -8.66
C GLY A 311 -1.14 17.05 -7.87
N ASN A 312 -1.91 16.09 -8.38
CA ASN A 312 -1.91 14.72 -7.84
C ASN A 312 -1.39 13.72 -8.88
N GLY A 313 -0.39 12.93 -8.50
CA GLY A 313 0.20 11.87 -9.30
C GLY A 313 0.44 10.63 -8.45
N SER A 314 1.10 9.61 -9.02
CA SER A 314 1.79 8.53 -8.29
C SER A 314 1.28 8.26 -6.85
N ALA A 315 2.02 8.70 -5.80
CA ALA A 315 1.67 8.45 -4.40
C ALA A 315 0.36 9.13 -3.95
N ASP A 316 0.09 10.35 -4.42
CA ASP A 316 -1.14 11.09 -4.10
C ASP A 316 -2.38 10.28 -4.54
N LEU A 317 -2.36 9.79 -5.79
CA LEU A 317 -3.50 9.11 -6.40
C LEU A 317 -3.77 7.74 -5.75
N ILE A 318 -2.73 6.97 -5.42
CA ILE A 318 -2.96 5.66 -4.78
C ILE A 318 -3.52 5.82 -3.35
N CYS A 319 -3.05 6.81 -2.59
CA CYS A 319 -3.57 7.16 -1.27
C CYS A 319 -5.02 7.67 -1.35
N GLN A 320 -5.27 8.60 -2.27
CA GLN A 320 -6.60 9.17 -2.52
C GLN A 320 -7.61 8.07 -2.90
N TYR A 321 -7.29 7.24 -3.89
CA TYR A 321 -8.19 6.20 -4.37
C TYR A 321 -8.48 5.16 -3.29
N PHE A 322 -7.49 4.84 -2.44
CA PHE A 322 -7.70 3.96 -1.31
C PHE A 322 -8.74 4.54 -0.34
N LEU A 323 -8.57 5.77 0.15
CA LEU A 323 -9.50 6.39 1.09
C LEU A 323 -10.90 6.57 0.49
N GLN A 324 -10.99 6.99 -0.79
CA GLN A 324 -12.27 7.08 -1.51
C GLN A 324 -13.02 5.73 -1.52
N ARG A 325 -12.31 4.62 -1.74
CA ARG A 325 -12.93 3.29 -1.75
C ARG A 325 -13.32 2.83 -0.34
N VAL A 326 -12.53 3.15 0.68
CA VAL A 326 -12.93 2.89 2.08
C VAL A 326 -14.19 3.67 2.42
N LEU A 327 -14.25 4.98 2.11
CA LEU A 327 -15.44 5.81 2.29
C LEU A 327 -16.67 5.26 1.56
N ALA A 328 -16.48 4.66 0.39
CA ALA A 328 -17.53 3.99 -0.38
C ALA A 328 -17.95 2.62 0.19
N GLY A 329 -17.50 2.24 1.39
CA GLY A 329 -17.85 0.98 2.05
C GLY A 329 -17.10 -0.23 1.48
N ALA A 330 -15.88 -0.04 0.99
CA ALA A 330 -14.99 -1.16 0.72
C ALA A 330 -14.34 -1.70 2.00
N SER A 331 -14.11 -3.01 2.01
CA SER A 331 -13.11 -3.55 2.92
C SER A 331 -11.75 -2.99 2.57
N THR A 332 -10.87 -2.86 3.55
CA THR A 332 -9.56 -2.20 3.43
C THR A 332 -8.72 -2.83 2.32
N GLY A 333 -8.71 -4.16 2.21
CA GLY A 333 -8.00 -4.83 1.12
C GLY A 333 -8.64 -4.59 -0.24
N ARG A 334 -9.98 -4.58 -0.32
CA ARG A 334 -10.69 -4.30 -1.56
C ARG A 334 -10.44 -2.86 -2.01
N ALA A 335 -10.39 -1.92 -1.07
CA ALA A 335 -10.06 -0.54 -1.32
C ALA A 335 -8.69 -0.41 -1.99
N LEU A 336 -7.67 -1.12 -1.48
CA LEU A 336 -6.34 -1.10 -2.10
C LEU A 336 -6.33 -1.77 -3.48
N LEU A 337 -7.05 -2.90 -3.64
CA LEU A 337 -7.15 -3.56 -4.95
C LEU A 337 -7.78 -2.62 -5.99
N GLU A 338 -8.93 -2.04 -5.68
CA GLU A 338 -9.62 -1.09 -6.56
C GLU A 338 -8.79 0.17 -6.81
N ALA A 339 -8.07 0.66 -5.81
CA ALA A 339 -7.16 1.80 -5.96
C ALA A 339 -6.03 1.51 -6.95
N ARG A 340 -5.39 0.33 -6.83
CA ARG A 340 -4.34 -0.11 -7.76
C ARG A 340 -4.86 -0.33 -9.18
N GLN A 341 -6.05 -0.93 -9.32
CA GLN A 341 -6.66 -1.16 -10.63
C GLN A 341 -7.02 0.16 -11.32
N ARG A 342 -7.63 1.09 -10.59
CA ARG A 342 -7.90 2.45 -11.10
C ARG A 342 -6.62 3.18 -11.46
N PHE A 343 -5.64 3.19 -10.55
CA PHE A 343 -4.34 3.83 -10.77
C PHE A 343 -3.66 3.32 -12.04
N ALA A 344 -3.64 1.99 -12.23
CA ALA A 344 -3.02 1.40 -13.41
C ALA A 344 -3.85 1.60 -14.69
N GLY A 345 -5.18 1.54 -14.58
CA GLY A 345 -6.11 1.59 -15.71
C GLY A 345 -6.37 2.98 -16.29
N GLU A 346 -6.17 4.05 -15.52
CA GLU A 346 -6.34 5.44 -16.01
C GLU A 346 -5.13 5.96 -16.81
N ARG A 347 -4.15 5.10 -17.11
CA ARG A 347 -2.93 5.46 -17.83
C ARG A 347 -2.76 4.65 -19.10
N THR A 348 -2.18 5.28 -20.14
CA THR A 348 -1.84 4.56 -21.37
C THR A 348 -0.63 3.65 -21.21
N HIS A 349 0.25 3.96 -20.25
CA HIS A 349 1.39 3.18 -19.82
C HIS A 349 1.79 3.62 -18.41
N LEU A 350 2.47 2.77 -17.66
CA LEU A 350 3.08 3.16 -16.40
C LEU A 350 4.52 3.57 -16.67
N ASP A 351 4.90 4.77 -16.24
CA ASP A 351 6.30 5.17 -16.20
C ASP A 351 7.03 4.51 -15.00
N PRO A 352 8.36 4.67 -14.89
CA PRO A 352 9.10 4.08 -13.77
C PRO A 352 8.56 4.44 -12.39
N MET A 353 8.10 5.68 -12.18
CA MET A 353 7.61 6.12 -10.87
C MET A 353 6.23 5.52 -10.55
N ASP A 354 5.37 5.41 -11.56
CA ASP A 354 4.08 4.76 -11.44
C ASP A 354 4.22 3.25 -11.18
N LEU A 355 5.15 2.59 -11.88
CA LEU A 355 5.43 1.16 -11.69
C LEU A 355 6.02 0.88 -10.30
N LYS A 356 6.90 1.76 -9.80
CA LYS A 356 7.40 1.71 -8.42
C LYS A 356 6.27 1.89 -7.41
N THR A 357 5.43 2.92 -7.61
CA THR A 357 4.28 3.25 -6.74
C THR A 357 3.35 2.06 -6.58
N LEU A 358 2.98 1.40 -7.69
CA LEU A 358 2.11 0.23 -7.68
C LEU A 358 2.67 -0.90 -6.80
N GLY A 359 3.99 -1.09 -6.84
CA GLY A 359 4.73 -2.12 -6.09
C GLY A 359 4.93 -1.80 -4.61
N GLN A 360 5.21 -0.56 -4.24
CA GLN A 360 5.65 -0.22 -2.89
C GLN A 360 4.52 0.09 -1.91
N PHE A 361 3.38 0.60 -2.37
CA PHE A 361 2.25 0.92 -1.50
C PHE A 361 1.48 -0.35 -1.14
N TYR A 362 1.39 -0.69 0.14
CA TYR A 362 0.76 -1.93 0.60
C TYR A 362 -0.09 -1.73 1.85
N LEU A 363 -0.97 -2.69 2.13
CA LEU A 363 -1.90 -2.62 3.26
C LEU A 363 -1.32 -3.31 4.50
N VAL A 364 -1.15 -2.54 5.56
CA VAL A 364 -0.93 -3.03 6.92
C VAL A 364 -2.27 -3.00 7.68
N GLY A 365 -2.80 -4.18 7.96
CA GLY A 365 -4.11 -4.41 8.57
C GLY A 365 -4.78 -5.67 8.01
N ASP A 366 -5.90 -6.05 8.62
CA ASP A 366 -6.71 -7.16 8.12
C ASP A 366 -7.54 -6.67 6.90
N PRO A 367 -7.32 -7.24 5.70
CA PRO A 367 -7.93 -6.78 4.45
C PRO A 367 -9.44 -7.03 4.37
N SER A 368 -10.00 -7.86 5.25
CA SER A 368 -11.43 -8.17 5.29
C SER A 368 -12.23 -7.16 6.11
N LEU A 369 -11.58 -6.29 6.88
CA LEU A 369 -12.27 -5.30 7.69
C LEU A 369 -12.91 -4.24 6.80
N GLN A 370 -14.16 -3.92 7.07
CA GLN A 370 -14.93 -2.87 6.42
C GLN A 370 -15.17 -1.75 7.43
N PRO A 371 -14.42 -0.63 7.39
CA PRO A 371 -14.55 0.46 8.36
C PRO A 371 -15.90 1.17 8.23
N VAL A 372 -16.33 1.45 7.01
CA VAL A 372 -17.58 2.16 6.72
C VAL A 372 -18.69 1.17 6.36
N SER A 373 -19.81 1.25 7.10
CA SER A 373 -21.02 0.49 6.80
C SER A 373 -21.49 0.74 5.38
N ALA A 374 -21.78 -0.33 4.64
CA ALA A 374 -22.37 -0.20 3.32
C ALA A 374 -23.75 0.47 3.45
N GLN A 375 -24.03 1.49 2.63
CA GLN A 375 -25.35 2.11 2.59
C GLN A 375 -26.31 1.13 1.91
N ALA A 376 -27.16 0.47 2.70
CA ALA A 376 -28.17 -0.42 2.16
C ALA A 376 -29.30 0.41 1.51
N HIS A 377 -29.68 0.07 0.27
CA HIS A 377 -30.86 0.63 -0.39
C HIS A 377 -32.10 0.45 0.49
N ALA A 378 -33.05 1.40 0.41
CA ALA A 378 -34.29 1.33 1.19
C ALA A 378 -35.04 0.00 0.99
N LEU A 379 -35.01 -0.55 -0.24
CA LEU A 379 -35.58 -1.85 -0.57
C LEU A 379 -35.00 -3.00 0.28
N ALA A 380 -33.70 -2.96 0.59
CA ALA A 380 -33.02 -3.97 1.39
C ALA A 380 -33.52 -4.03 2.85
N ARG A 381 -34.22 -2.98 3.30
CA ARG A 381 -34.81 -2.90 4.64
C ARG A 381 -36.21 -3.52 4.71
N THR A 382 -36.86 -3.73 3.56
CA THR A 382 -38.24 -4.27 3.48
C THR A 382 -38.31 -5.73 3.93
N LYS A 383 -39.45 -6.14 4.49
CA LYS A 383 -39.70 -7.54 4.88
C LYS A 383 -39.61 -8.48 3.67
N ALA A 384 -40.10 -8.06 2.51
CA ALA A 384 -40.07 -8.84 1.27
C ALA A 384 -38.64 -9.13 0.83
N PHE A 385 -37.76 -8.11 0.80
CA PHE A 385 -36.35 -8.31 0.49
C PHE A 385 -35.67 -9.21 1.53
N LYS A 386 -35.83 -8.92 2.84
CA LYS A 386 -35.24 -9.76 3.89
C LYS A 386 -35.69 -11.22 3.80
N LYS A 387 -36.94 -11.50 3.43
CA LYS A 387 -37.47 -12.86 3.23
C LYS A 387 -36.88 -13.51 1.98
N ALA A 388 -36.84 -12.80 0.86
CA ALA A 388 -36.29 -13.30 -0.41
C ALA A 388 -34.79 -13.60 -0.32
N PHE A 389 -34.05 -12.83 0.49
CA PHE A 389 -32.62 -12.97 0.68
C PHE A 389 -32.24 -13.60 2.03
N ALA A 390 -33.20 -14.16 2.78
CA ALA A 390 -32.95 -14.80 4.09
C ALA A 390 -31.99 -16.00 3.99
N THR A 391 -32.00 -16.67 2.83
CA THR A 391 -31.19 -17.86 2.52
C THR A 391 -30.04 -17.55 1.55
N VAL A 392 -30.00 -16.34 0.99
CA VAL A 392 -28.91 -15.91 0.11
C VAL A 392 -27.77 -15.46 1.00
N GLU A 393 -26.73 -16.29 1.10
CA GLU A 393 -25.50 -15.86 1.76
C GLU A 393 -24.97 -14.59 1.07
N ASP A 394 -24.56 -13.58 1.85
CA ASP A 394 -23.87 -12.36 1.38
C ASP A 394 -22.64 -12.66 0.49
N ARG A 395 -22.21 -13.92 0.53
CA ARG A 395 -21.24 -14.55 -0.38
C ARG A 395 -21.57 -14.35 -1.86
N GLY A 396 -22.84 -14.38 -2.28
CA GLY A 396 -23.23 -14.21 -3.69
C GLY A 396 -22.88 -12.82 -4.24
N VAL A 397 -23.25 -11.76 -3.51
CA VAL A 397 -22.97 -10.36 -3.92
C VAL A 397 -21.47 -10.05 -3.85
N ARG A 398 -20.77 -10.55 -2.83
CA ARG A 398 -19.30 -10.46 -2.77
C ARG A 398 -18.64 -11.22 -3.91
N GLY A 399 -19.13 -12.41 -4.25
CA GLY A 399 -18.64 -13.23 -5.35
C GLY A 399 -18.74 -12.54 -6.71
N LEU A 400 -19.90 -11.99 -7.06
CA LEU A 400 -20.07 -11.21 -8.32
C LEU A 400 -19.13 -10.00 -8.39
N ARG A 401 -18.95 -9.29 -7.27
CA ARG A 401 -18.00 -8.18 -7.19
C ARG A 401 -16.56 -8.66 -7.39
N ARG A 402 -16.19 -9.79 -6.79
CA ARG A 402 -14.86 -10.41 -6.92
C ARG A 402 -14.58 -10.84 -8.36
N GLU A 403 -15.55 -11.45 -9.03
CA GLU A 403 -15.44 -11.83 -10.45
C GLU A 403 -15.14 -10.61 -11.33
N ARG A 404 -15.86 -9.49 -11.13
CA ARG A 404 -15.59 -8.24 -11.85
C ARG A 404 -14.16 -7.75 -11.64
N LEU A 405 -13.70 -7.71 -10.38
CA LEU A 405 -12.35 -7.24 -10.04
C LEU A 405 -11.26 -8.16 -10.59
N GLU A 406 -11.49 -9.48 -10.62
CA GLU A 406 -10.57 -10.43 -11.23
C GLU A 406 -10.49 -10.26 -12.75
N ARG A 407 -11.63 -10.03 -13.42
CA ARG A 407 -11.67 -9.70 -14.84
C ARG A 407 -10.91 -8.40 -15.13
N GLU A 408 -11.13 -7.37 -14.33
CA GLU A 408 -10.45 -6.07 -14.47
C GLU A 408 -8.94 -6.21 -14.31
N GLY A 409 -8.47 -6.85 -13.22
CA GLY A 409 -7.05 -7.10 -13.01
C GLY A 409 -6.42 -7.95 -14.12
N ARG A 410 -7.09 -9.02 -14.57
CA ARG A 410 -6.61 -9.82 -15.71
C ARG A 410 -6.55 -9.02 -17.01
N ASN A 411 -7.51 -8.12 -17.25
CA ASN A 411 -7.48 -7.24 -18.41
C ASN A 411 -6.28 -6.30 -18.35
N LEU A 412 -6.07 -5.60 -17.23
CA LEU A 412 -4.91 -4.73 -17.02
C LEU A 412 -3.59 -5.49 -17.20
N ALA A 413 -3.48 -6.68 -16.62
CA ALA A 413 -2.29 -7.51 -16.74
C ALA A 413 -1.99 -7.88 -18.21
N ARG A 414 -3.02 -8.10 -19.05
CA ARG A 414 -2.83 -8.38 -20.48
C ARG A 414 -2.59 -7.14 -21.32
N SER A 415 -3.31 -6.05 -21.05
CA SER A 415 -3.41 -4.91 -21.97
C SER A 415 -2.39 -3.80 -21.71
N LEU A 416 -1.88 -3.65 -20.48
CA LEU A 416 -0.95 -2.57 -20.18
C LEU A 416 0.41 -2.79 -20.83
N PRO A 417 0.99 -1.78 -21.50
CA PRO A 417 2.36 -1.85 -22.01
C PRO A 417 3.38 -2.11 -20.90
N ARG A 418 4.53 -2.70 -21.28
CA ARG A 418 5.64 -3.03 -20.37
C ARG A 418 6.82 -2.10 -20.57
N LEU A 419 7.51 -1.77 -19.49
CA LEU A 419 8.77 -1.02 -19.55
C LEU A 419 9.93 -1.98 -19.76
N LYS A 420 10.71 -1.77 -20.83
CA LYS A 420 11.99 -2.44 -21.06
C LYS A 420 13.13 -1.43 -20.95
N PRO A 421 14.14 -1.65 -20.08
CA PRO A 421 15.31 -0.77 -20.01
C PRO A 421 15.93 -0.54 -21.39
N SER A 422 16.42 0.67 -21.61
CA SER A 422 17.02 1.09 -22.88
C SER A 422 18.16 2.06 -22.66
N GLU A 423 19.29 1.78 -23.32
CA GLU A 423 20.45 2.68 -23.39
C GLU A 423 20.31 3.74 -24.49
N ALA A 424 19.24 3.67 -25.30
CA ALA A 424 19.05 4.60 -26.40
C ALA A 424 18.96 6.05 -25.87
N PRO A 425 19.69 7.00 -26.49
CA PRO A 425 19.54 8.40 -26.14
C PRO A 425 18.16 8.91 -26.61
N PRO A 426 17.60 9.94 -25.95
CA PRO A 426 16.44 10.64 -26.47
C PRO A 426 16.75 11.28 -27.82
N ALA A 427 15.74 11.48 -28.66
CA ALA A 427 15.93 12.17 -29.94
C ALA A 427 16.44 13.61 -29.73
N PRO A 428 17.25 14.17 -30.66
CA PRO A 428 17.80 15.52 -30.50
C PRO A 428 16.75 16.61 -30.23
N ALA A 429 15.59 16.53 -30.88
CA ALA A 429 14.48 17.45 -30.65
C ALA A 429 13.88 17.33 -29.23
N VAL A 430 13.86 16.12 -28.66
CA VAL A 430 13.42 15.88 -27.28
C VAL A 430 14.43 16.44 -26.30
N VAL A 431 15.74 16.22 -26.52
CA VAL A 431 16.80 16.81 -25.69
C VAL A 431 16.70 18.33 -25.69
N ALA A 432 16.57 18.95 -26.86
CA ALA A 432 16.44 20.41 -26.99
C ALA A 432 15.23 20.97 -26.22
N ALA A 433 14.11 20.24 -26.19
CA ALA A 433 12.91 20.64 -25.44
C ALA A 433 13.03 20.41 -23.93
N VAL A 434 13.73 19.36 -23.50
CA VAL A 434 13.84 18.98 -22.07
C VAL A 434 14.90 19.82 -21.33
N LEU A 435 15.99 20.23 -21.98
CA LEU A 435 17.08 20.97 -21.33
C LEU A 435 16.63 22.26 -20.61
N PRO A 436 15.79 23.14 -21.20
CA PRO A 436 15.25 24.29 -20.49
C PRO A 436 14.40 23.89 -19.28
N MET A 437 13.55 22.87 -19.42
CA MET A 437 12.66 22.40 -18.35
C MET A 437 13.43 21.81 -17.15
N LEU A 438 14.58 21.18 -17.41
CA LEU A 438 15.49 20.74 -16.34
C LEU A 438 15.98 21.95 -15.54
N ARG A 439 16.49 22.98 -16.22
CA ARG A 439 16.99 24.20 -15.57
C ARG A 439 15.91 24.94 -14.80
N GLU A 440 14.72 25.08 -15.38
CA GLU A 440 13.54 25.66 -14.72
C GLU A 440 13.08 24.86 -13.49
N SER A 441 13.38 23.55 -13.47
CA SER A 441 13.12 22.67 -12.33
C SER A 441 14.27 22.68 -11.30
N GLY A 442 15.31 23.50 -11.50
CA GLY A 442 16.50 23.54 -10.65
C GLY A 442 17.50 22.40 -10.89
N LEU A 443 17.26 21.55 -11.89
CA LEU A 443 18.16 20.46 -12.25
C LEU A 443 19.25 20.95 -13.21
N ALA A 444 20.51 20.65 -12.86
CA ALA A 444 21.66 20.86 -13.75
C ALA A 444 21.77 19.66 -14.72
N PRO A 445 21.62 19.85 -16.04
CA PRO A 445 21.56 18.74 -16.99
C PRO A 445 22.80 17.83 -17.02
N ASP A 446 23.97 18.39 -16.73
CA ASP A 446 25.26 17.71 -16.62
C ASP A 446 25.44 16.95 -15.30
N ARG A 447 24.57 17.20 -14.31
CA ARG A 447 24.56 16.55 -13.00
C ARG A 447 23.24 15.82 -12.73
N CYS A 448 22.63 15.30 -13.80
CA CYS A 448 21.43 14.47 -13.71
C CYS A 448 21.75 13.01 -14.03
N GLU A 449 21.19 12.11 -13.24
CA GLU A 449 21.14 10.69 -13.56
C GLU A 449 19.98 10.43 -14.52
N ARG A 450 20.28 9.86 -15.68
CA ARG A 450 19.27 9.52 -16.69
C ARG A 450 19.08 8.02 -16.76
N ILE A 451 17.84 7.58 -16.55
CA ILE A 451 17.39 6.23 -16.89
C ILE A 451 16.40 6.30 -18.05
N SER A 452 16.35 5.27 -18.88
CA SER A 452 15.49 5.27 -20.06
C SER A 452 14.86 3.91 -20.29
N TYR A 453 13.62 3.93 -20.75
CA TYR A 453 12.81 2.74 -20.99
C TYR A 453 12.09 2.87 -22.31
N ARG A 454 12.09 1.79 -23.09
CA ARG A 454 11.16 1.62 -24.20
C ARG A 454 9.85 1.05 -23.68
N ILE A 455 8.74 1.57 -24.18
CA ILE A 455 7.40 1.07 -23.87
C ILE A 455 7.01 0.01 -24.91
N VAL A 456 6.87 -1.23 -24.45
CA VAL A 456 6.57 -2.39 -25.31
C VAL A 456 5.10 -2.75 -25.20
N GLY A 457 4.43 -2.88 -26.35
CA GLY A 457 2.99 -3.17 -26.41
C GLY A 457 2.09 -1.93 -26.51
N ALA A 458 2.69 -0.72 -26.57
CA ALA A 458 1.98 0.48 -26.99
C ALA A 458 2.04 0.65 -28.52
N PRO A 459 1.08 1.35 -29.15
CA PRO A 459 1.19 1.75 -30.56
C PRO A 459 2.36 2.71 -30.79
N GLY A 460 3.11 2.49 -31.88
CA GLY A 460 4.28 3.30 -32.26
C GLY A 460 5.53 3.04 -31.39
N HIS A 461 6.62 3.73 -31.74
CA HIS A 461 7.84 3.77 -30.97
C HIS A 461 7.73 4.83 -29.87
N ARG A 462 7.56 4.36 -28.63
CA ARG A 462 7.48 5.21 -27.45
C ARG A 462 8.56 4.87 -26.44
N SER A 463 9.18 5.90 -25.87
CA SER A 463 10.19 5.80 -24.83
C SER A 463 9.87 6.77 -23.68
N VAL A 464 10.37 6.46 -22.49
CA VAL A 464 10.36 7.35 -21.33
C VAL A 464 11.78 7.55 -20.87
N HIS A 465 12.14 8.81 -20.66
CA HIS A 465 13.43 9.24 -20.14
C HIS A 465 13.19 9.93 -18.80
N VAL A 466 13.82 9.44 -17.75
CA VAL A 466 13.71 10.03 -16.41
C VAL A 466 15.06 10.62 -16.04
N TYR A 467 15.06 11.92 -15.77
CA TYR A 467 16.21 12.69 -15.30
C TYR A 467 16.03 12.95 -13.82
N LYS A 468 17.00 12.52 -13.02
CA LYS A 468 16.95 12.63 -11.56
C LYS A 468 18.12 13.45 -11.04
N GLY A 469 17.86 14.23 -10.00
CA GLY A 469 18.88 14.97 -9.29
C GLY A 469 18.35 15.59 -8.01
N TRP A 470 19.26 16.11 -7.21
CA TRP A 470 18.94 16.76 -5.94
C TRP A 470 18.80 18.26 -6.12
N VAL A 471 17.66 18.80 -5.67
CA VAL A 471 17.35 20.23 -5.65
C VAL A 471 16.88 20.56 -4.24
N ASP A 472 17.55 21.49 -3.56
CA ASP A 472 17.23 21.89 -2.17
C ASP A 472 17.08 20.67 -1.24
N ARG A 473 18.09 19.78 -1.28
CA ARG A 473 18.14 18.50 -0.52
C ARG A 473 16.96 17.56 -0.75
N ARG A 474 16.18 17.76 -1.82
CA ARG A 474 15.08 16.90 -2.23
C ARG A 474 15.39 16.26 -3.56
N LEU A 475 15.21 14.95 -3.64
CA LEU A 475 15.33 14.23 -4.90
C LEU A 475 14.15 14.59 -5.81
N LEU A 476 14.47 15.11 -6.99
CA LEU A 476 13.53 15.52 -8.03
C LEU A 476 13.70 14.61 -9.24
N ALA A 477 12.60 14.28 -9.91
CA ALA A 477 12.59 13.56 -11.18
C ALA A 477 11.78 14.31 -12.23
N LEU A 478 12.39 14.57 -13.40
CA LEU A 478 11.70 15.03 -14.60
C LEU A 478 11.53 13.84 -15.54
N ILE A 479 10.28 13.50 -15.87
CA ILE A 479 9.91 12.35 -16.68
C ILE A 479 9.45 12.87 -18.03
N ALA A 480 10.17 12.56 -19.09
CA ALA A 480 9.85 12.92 -20.46
C ALA A 480 9.40 11.69 -21.25
N THR A 481 8.18 11.71 -21.77
CA THR A 481 7.66 10.69 -22.69
C THR A 481 7.94 11.14 -24.13
N GLU A 482 8.70 10.33 -24.85
CA GLU A 482 9.01 10.50 -26.27
C GLU A 482 8.17 9.54 -27.12
N GLN A 483 7.66 10.02 -28.25
CA GLN A 483 7.04 9.20 -29.29
C GLN A 483 7.50 9.64 -30.68
N GLU A 484 8.05 8.72 -31.46
CA GLU A 484 8.55 8.97 -32.83
C GLU A 484 9.49 10.20 -32.90
N GLY A 485 10.43 10.32 -31.95
CA GLY A 485 11.37 11.44 -31.89
C GLY A 485 10.80 12.78 -31.42
N ARG A 486 9.55 12.81 -30.95
CA ARG A 486 8.86 14.02 -30.46
C ARG A 486 8.51 13.90 -28.99
N LEU A 487 8.66 15.00 -28.26
CA LEU A 487 8.24 15.09 -26.86
C LEU A 487 6.71 15.11 -26.78
N LEU A 488 6.12 14.14 -26.10
CA LEU A 488 4.67 13.97 -25.97
C LEU A 488 4.14 14.54 -24.66
N HIS A 489 4.84 14.28 -23.56
CA HIS A 489 4.40 14.66 -22.23
C HIS A 489 5.60 14.78 -21.27
N VAL A 490 5.48 15.67 -20.29
CA VAL A 490 6.46 15.85 -19.23
C VAL A 490 5.77 15.88 -17.87
N ARG A 491 6.35 15.19 -16.89
CA ARG A 491 5.92 15.23 -15.48
C ARG A 491 7.11 15.61 -14.61
N ARG A 492 6.85 16.40 -13.57
CA ARG A 492 7.79 16.67 -12.49
C ARG A 492 7.33 15.96 -11.22
N MET A 493 8.25 15.26 -10.59
CA MET A 493 8.00 14.46 -9.39
C MET A 493 9.03 14.79 -8.32
N HIS A 494 8.62 14.70 -7.07
CA HIS A 494 9.47 14.91 -5.91
C HIS A 494 9.41 13.68 -5.02
N ALA A 495 10.56 13.27 -4.48
CA ALA A 495 10.60 12.31 -3.39
C ALA A 495 9.87 12.87 -2.17
N ARG A 496 9.16 12.00 -1.48
CA ARG A 496 8.15 12.31 -0.48
C ARG A 496 8.58 12.32 0.97
#